data_AF-A0A0X8QK11-F1
#
_entry.id   AF-A0A0X8QK11-F1
#
_cell.length_a   1.000
_cell.length_b   1.000
_cell.length_c   1.000
_cell.angle_alpha   90.00
_cell.angle_beta   90.00
_cell.angle_gamma   90.00
#
_symmetry.space_group_name_H-M   'P 1'
#
loop_
_entity.id
_entity.type
_entity.pdbx_description
1 polymer ?
#
loop_
_entity_poly.entity_id
_entity_poly.type
_entity_poly.pdbx_seq_one_letter_code
_entity_poly.pdbx_strand_id
1 'polypeptide(L)'
;GDSLVFHYSGHGSRQRNYNGDEVDGYDETLCPLDFEAQGMIVDDEINATIVRPLPHGVKLHAIVDACHSGTVLDLPFLCRMKGSGQYMWEDHRPRSGVWKGTSGGEVISFSGCDDDQTSADTSALSKITSTGAMTFCFIQAIERQQA
;
A
#
# COMPACT_ATOMS: atom_id res chain seq x y z
N GLY A 1 0.95 19.55 11.92
CA GLY A 1 -0.03 19.02 12.87
C GLY A 1 0.42 17.63 13.24
N ASP A 2 -0.54 16.73 13.42
CA ASP A 2 -0.26 15.35 13.84
C ASP A 2 0.43 14.54 12.73
N SER A 3 1.25 13.57 13.14
CA SER A 3 1.94 12.64 12.26
C SER A 3 1.57 11.22 12.66
N LEU A 4 0.84 10.55 11.78
CA LEU A 4 0.34 9.18 11.94
C LEU A 4 1.23 8.21 11.18
N VAL A 5 1.34 6.99 11.70
CA VAL A 5 2.02 5.88 11.05
C VAL A 5 1.07 4.68 11.00
N PHE A 6 0.92 4.10 9.82
CA PHE A 6 0.23 2.82 9.62
C PHE A 6 1.26 1.83 9.08
N HIS A 7 1.45 0.70 9.76
CA HIS A 7 2.30 -0.39 9.29
C HIS A 7 1.49 -1.67 9.23
N TYR A 8 1.53 -2.32 8.08
CA TYR A 8 0.93 -3.63 7.89
C TYR A 8 1.98 -4.57 7.26
N SER A 9 2.09 -5.77 7.82
CA SER A 9 2.85 -6.87 7.22
C SER A 9 2.02 -8.14 7.33
N GLY A 10 1.75 -8.77 6.18
CA GLY A 10 0.86 -9.91 6.12
C GLY A 10 0.46 -10.27 4.69
N HIS A 11 -0.63 -11.03 4.57
CA HIS A 11 -1.16 -11.43 3.29
C HIS A 11 -2.00 -10.31 2.66
N GLY A 12 -1.65 -9.97 1.43
CA GLY A 12 -2.50 -9.21 0.53
C GLY A 12 -3.09 -10.14 -0.52
N SER A 13 -4.30 -9.85 -0.96
CA SER A 13 -5.01 -10.59 -2.00
C SER A 13 -5.76 -9.62 -2.89
N ARG A 14 -6.42 -10.12 -3.93
CA ARG A 14 -7.28 -9.31 -4.80
C ARG A 14 -8.66 -9.92 -4.93
N GLN A 15 -9.66 -9.06 -5.01
CA GLN A 15 -11.04 -9.40 -5.28
C GLN A 15 -11.46 -8.79 -6.62
N ARG A 16 -12.42 -9.39 -7.32
CA ARG A 16 -12.97 -8.79 -8.53
C ARG A 16 -13.72 -7.51 -8.18
N ASN A 17 -13.35 -6.40 -8.79
CA ASN A 17 -14.05 -5.14 -8.63
C ASN A 17 -15.38 -5.18 -9.43
N TYR A 18 -16.48 -4.81 -8.76
CA TYR A 18 -17.82 -4.72 -9.36
C TYR A 18 -18.33 -3.29 -9.57
N ASN A 19 -17.68 -2.28 -8.98
CA ASN A 19 -18.04 -0.87 -9.11
C ASN A 19 -17.31 -0.19 -10.30
N GLY A 20 -16.19 -0.78 -10.76
CA GLY A 20 -15.40 -0.35 -11.90
C GLY A 20 -14.56 0.92 -11.67
N ASP A 21 -14.18 1.20 -10.43
CA ASP A 21 -13.33 2.34 -10.08
C ASP A 21 -11.82 2.04 -10.15
N GLU A 22 -11.42 0.77 -10.14
CA GLU A 22 -10.03 0.35 -10.32
C GLU A 22 -9.61 0.24 -11.80
N VAL A 23 -8.35 0.59 -12.08
CA VAL A 23 -7.79 0.66 -13.44
C VAL A 23 -7.62 -0.73 -14.05
N ASP A 24 -7.26 -1.72 -13.24
CA ASP A 24 -7.03 -3.10 -13.63
C ASP A 24 -8.29 -4.01 -13.46
N GLY A 25 -9.32 -3.48 -12.78
CA GLY A 25 -10.59 -4.16 -12.53
C GLY A 25 -10.58 -5.13 -11.33
N TYR A 26 -9.60 -5.02 -10.44
CA TYR A 26 -9.55 -5.77 -9.18
C TYR A 26 -9.41 -4.82 -8.00
N ASP A 27 -10.09 -5.13 -6.89
CA ASP A 27 -9.87 -4.43 -5.63
C ASP A 27 -8.76 -5.14 -4.85
N GLU A 28 -7.80 -4.39 -4.33
CA GLU A 28 -6.79 -4.91 -3.43
C GLU A 28 -7.38 -5.14 -2.04
N THR A 29 -6.86 -6.15 -1.36
CA THR A 29 -7.39 -6.54 -0.05
C THR A 29 -6.27 -6.90 0.92
N LEU A 30 -6.48 -6.56 2.19
CA LEU A 30 -5.71 -7.09 3.30
C LEU A 30 -6.44 -8.30 3.88
N CYS A 31 -5.71 -9.33 4.28
CA CYS A 31 -6.28 -10.52 4.91
C CYS A 31 -6.08 -10.46 6.44
N PRO A 32 -7.13 -10.18 7.24
CA PRO A 32 -7.08 -10.35 8.68
C PRO A 32 -6.91 -11.82 9.08
N LEU A 33 -6.68 -12.08 10.35
CA LEU A 33 -6.54 -13.45 10.86
C LEU A 33 -7.82 -14.28 10.67
N ASP A 34 -8.98 -13.65 10.76
CA ASP A 34 -10.30 -14.25 10.67
C ASP A 34 -10.95 -14.11 9.29
N PHE A 35 -10.14 -13.87 8.24
CA PHE A 35 -10.64 -13.62 6.89
C PHE A 35 -11.52 -14.74 6.32
N GLU A 36 -11.30 -15.99 6.74
CA GLU A 36 -12.15 -17.12 6.34
C GLU A 36 -13.58 -17.02 6.86
N ALA A 37 -13.78 -16.37 8.01
CA ALA A 37 -15.08 -16.22 8.66
C ALA A 37 -15.70 -14.84 8.48
N GLN A 38 -14.89 -13.78 8.40
CA GLN A 38 -15.35 -12.37 8.32
C GLN A 38 -15.05 -11.70 6.97
N GLY A 39 -14.27 -12.36 6.10
CA GLY A 39 -13.87 -11.79 4.82
C GLY A 39 -12.58 -10.98 4.90
N MET A 40 -12.10 -10.56 3.73
CA MET A 40 -10.93 -9.70 3.58
C MET A 40 -11.36 -8.23 3.71
N ILE A 41 -10.42 -7.35 4.06
CA ILE A 41 -10.67 -5.90 4.11
C ILE A 41 -10.26 -5.30 2.77
N VAL A 42 -11.21 -4.68 2.08
CA VAL A 42 -11.03 -4.10 0.75
C VAL A 42 -10.40 -2.71 0.86
N ASP A 43 -9.50 -2.35 -0.07
CA ASP A 43 -8.82 -1.05 -0.18
C ASP A 43 -9.75 0.16 -0.06
N ASP A 44 -10.95 0.08 -0.61
CA ASP A 44 -12.00 1.09 -0.56
C ASP A 44 -12.43 1.38 0.90
N GLU A 45 -12.53 0.32 1.73
CA GLU A 45 -12.80 0.42 3.17
C GLU A 45 -11.60 0.99 3.92
N ILE A 46 -10.38 0.58 3.56
CA ILE A 46 -9.14 1.09 4.15
C ILE A 46 -9.02 2.59 3.87
N ASN A 47 -9.18 3.00 2.62
CA ASN A 47 -9.13 4.38 2.16
C ASN A 47 -10.19 5.23 2.88
N ALA A 48 -11.44 4.76 2.94
CA ALA A 48 -12.51 5.44 3.67
C ALA A 48 -12.22 5.62 5.17
N THR A 49 -11.49 4.67 5.77
CA THR A 49 -11.19 4.67 7.21
C THR A 49 -9.99 5.52 7.57
N ILE A 50 -8.88 5.45 6.81
CA ILE A 50 -7.61 6.07 7.21
C ILE A 50 -7.07 7.13 6.25
N VAL A 51 -7.59 7.24 5.02
CA VAL A 51 -7.14 8.22 4.00
C VAL A 51 -8.11 9.38 3.85
N ARG A 52 -9.36 9.12 3.46
CA ARG A 52 -10.39 10.15 3.24
C ARG A 52 -10.57 11.09 4.43
N PRO A 53 -10.60 10.65 5.70
CA PRO A 53 -10.88 11.54 6.82
C PRO A 53 -9.71 12.44 7.23
N LEU A 54 -8.52 12.30 6.64
CA LEU A 54 -7.33 13.07 7.04
C LEU A 54 -7.55 14.58 6.82
N PRO A 55 -7.58 15.40 7.89
CA PRO A 55 -7.82 16.83 7.77
C PRO A 55 -6.52 17.60 7.47
N HIS A 56 -6.68 18.88 7.13
CA HIS A 56 -5.56 19.76 6.82
C HIS A 56 -4.49 19.78 7.93
N GLY A 57 -3.23 19.59 7.53
CA GLY A 57 -2.07 19.64 8.41
C GLY A 57 -1.75 18.34 9.16
N VAL A 58 -2.53 17.27 8.95
CA VAL A 58 -2.23 15.90 9.40
C VAL A 58 -1.50 15.15 8.28
N LYS A 59 -0.50 14.35 8.67
CA LYS A 59 0.24 13.48 7.76
C LYS A 59 0.08 12.02 8.15
N LEU A 60 -0.18 11.15 7.18
CA LEU A 60 -0.15 9.70 7.34
C LEU A 60 1.01 9.10 6.54
N HIS A 61 1.88 8.35 7.23
CA HIS A 61 2.90 7.53 6.60
C HIS A 61 2.47 6.07 6.69
N ALA A 62 2.19 5.46 5.55
CA ALA A 62 1.81 4.06 5.45
C ALA A 62 2.98 3.23 4.92
N ILE A 63 3.21 2.10 5.56
CA ILE A 63 4.23 1.12 5.20
C ILE A 63 3.50 -0.21 5.08
N VAL A 64 3.35 -0.71 3.86
CA VAL A 64 2.58 -1.93 3.61
C VAL A 64 3.49 -2.98 2.98
N ASP A 65 3.64 -4.09 3.68
CA ASP A 65 4.49 -5.22 3.29
C ASP A 65 3.62 -6.44 3.03
N ALA A 66 2.99 -6.43 1.85
CA ALA A 66 2.07 -7.47 1.39
C ALA A 66 2.14 -7.61 -0.15
N CYS A 67 1.67 -8.74 -0.69
CA CYS A 67 1.49 -8.94 -2.13
C CYS A 67 0.38 -8.01 -2.63
N HIS A 68 0.46 -7.50 -3.87
CA HIS A 68 -0.58 -6.63 -4.44
C HIS A 68 -0.89 -5.42 -3.55
N SER A 69 0.15 -4.80 -2.97
CA SER A 69 -0.02 -3.71 -1.98
C SER A 69 0.25 -2.32 -2.55
N GLY A 70 0.56 -2.20 -3.86
CA GLY A 70 0.84 -0.93 -4.52
C GLY A 70 -0.33 0.05 -4.42
N THR A 71 -1.54 -0.46 -4.53
CA THR A 71 -2.80 0.28 -4.59
C THR A 71 -3.72 0.05 -3.40
N VAL A 72 -3.26 -0.63 -2.33
CA VAL A 72 -4.07 -0.98 -1.13
C VAL A 72 -4.65 0.21 -0.35
N LEU A 73 -4.11 1.42 -0.55
CA LEU A 73 -4.64 2.66 0.02
C LEU A 73 -5.42 3.49 -0.99
N ASP A 74 -5.52 3.01 -2.23
CA ASP A 74 -6.39 3.56 -3.25
C ASP A 74 -6.08 5.05 -3.51
N LEU A 75 -4.77 5.32 -3.61
CA LEU A 75 -4.23 6.66 -3.75
C LEU A 75 -4.25 7.10 -5.21
N PRO A 76 -4.57 8.37 -5.50
CA PRO A 76 -4.72 8.86 -6.87
C PRO A 76 -3.43 8.84 -7.70
N PHE A 77 -2.28 8.73 -7.05
CA PHE A 77 -0.97 8.78 -7.70
C PHE A 77 -0.08 7.64 -7.20
N LEU A 78 0.44 6.85 -8.14
CA LEU A 78 1.38 5.77 -7.85
C LEU A 78 2.74 6.11 -8.46
N CYS A 79 3.80 5.99 -7.66
CA CYS A 79 5.17 6.16 -8.13
C CYS A 79 5.86 4.80 -8.19
N ARG A 80 6.19 4.33 -9.39
CA ARG A 80 6.99 3.12 -9.59
C ARG A 80 8.46 3.48 -9.83
N MET A 81 9.36 2.83 -9.11
CA MET A 81 10.79 2.96 -9.33
C MET A 81 11.27 1.79 -10.19
N LYS A 82 11.72 2.08 -11.41
CA LYS A 82 12.31 1.07 -12.29
C LYS A 82 13.68 0.64 -11.76
N GLY A 83 14.10 -0.59 -12.04
CA GLY A 83 15.44 -1.08 -11.69
C GLY A 83 16.60 -0.26 -12.28
N SER A 84 16.33 0.58 -13.29
CA SER A 84 17.26 1.57 -13.83
C SER A 84 17.42 2.84 -12.98
N GLY A 85 16.70 2.96 -11.85
CA GLY A 85 16.68 4.15 -11.00
C GLY A 85 15.78 5.29 -11.50
N GLN A 86 14.97 5.04 -12.54
CA GLN A 86 14.00 6.02 -13.04
C GLN A 86 12.67 5.90 -12.31
N TYR A 87 12.10 7.04 -11.94
CA TYR A 87 10.77 7.15 -11.36
C TYR A 87 9.72 7.36 -12.45
N MET A 88 8.60 6.64 -12.34
CA MET A 88 7.45 6.75 -13.23
C MET A 88 6.21 7.00 -12.39
N TRP A 89 5.54 8.11 -12.65
CA TRP A 89 4.28 8.46 -12.00
C TRP A 89 3.11 8.00 -12.86
N GLU A 90 2.18 7.29 -12.24
CA GLU A 90 0.93 6.82 -12.83
C GLU A 90 -0.24 7.56 -12.18
N ASP A 91 -1.23 7.90 -13.01
CA ASP A 91 -2.49 8.49 -12.57
C ASP A 91 -3.52 7.38 -12.40
N HIS A 92 -3.88 7.11 -11.16
CA HIS A 92 -4.81 6.05 -10.76
C HIS A 92 -6.18 6.61 -10.39
N ARG A 93 -6.47 7.87 -10.72
CA ARG A 93 -7.79 8.44 -10.45
C ARG A 93 -8.86 7.69 -11.24
N PRO A 94 -9.99 7.33 -10.60
CA PRO A 94 -11.03 6.56 -11.26
C PRO A 94 -11.69 7.39 -12.36
N ARG A 95 -12.02 6.74 -13.49
CA ARG A 95 -12.71 7.40 -14.63
C ARG A 95 -14.10 7.93 -14.27
N SER A 96 -14.70 7.40 -13.22
CA SER A 96 -15.98 7.86 -12.66
C SER A 96 -15.89 9.27 -12.05
N GLY A 97 -14.68 9.75 -11.72
CA GLY A 97 -14.46 11.03 -11.04
C GLY A 97 -14.71 10.99 -9.53
N VAL A 98 -14.92 9.81 -8.94
CA VAL A 98 -15.02 9.63 -7.49
C VAL A 98 -13.71 10.07 -6.84
N TRP A 99 -13.81 10.91 -5.80
CA TRP A 99 -12.64 11.38 -5.07
C TRP A 99 -12.20 10.35 -4.02
N LYS A 100 -10.99 9.80 -4.22
CA LYS A 100 -10.34 8.85 -3.29
C LYS A 100 -9.17 9.45 -2.48
N GLY A 101 -8.98 10.76 -2.57
CA GLY A 101 -7.92 11.48 -1.83
C GLY A 101 -8.32 11.90 -0.42
N THR A 102 -7.41 12.59 0.26
CA THR A 102 -7.59 13.07 1.64
C THR A 102 -8.56 14.27 1.73
N SER A 103 -9.04 14.59 2.94
CA SER A 103 -9.80 15.81 3.26
C SER A 103 -8.89 17.02 3.56
N GLY A 104 -7.75 17.11 2.86
CA GLY A 104 -6.77 18.20 2.98
C GLY A 104 -5.49 17.82 3.74
N GLY A 105 -5.43 16.63 4.32
CA GLY A 105 -4.19 16.07 4.87
C GLY A 105 -3.24 15.55 3.80
N GLU A 106 -2.12 14.99 4.23
CA GLU A 106 -1.12 14.36 3.36
C GLU A 106 -1.01 12.87 3.68
N VAL A 107 -0.93 12.03 2.65
CA VAL A 107 -0.73 10.59 2.79
C VAL A 107 0.40 10.14 1.87
N ILE A 108 1.32 9.35 2.41
CA ILE A 108 2.43 8.75 1.68
C ILE A 108 2.43 7.26 2.00
N SER A 109 2.41 6.42 0.97
CA SER A 109 2.47 4.96 1.11
C SER A 109 3.77 4.42 0.52
N PHE A 110 4.40 3.49 1.24
CA PHE A 110 5.54 2.71 0.77
C PHE A 110 5.14 1.23 0.73
N SER A 111 5.28 0.60 -0.42
CA SER A 111 4.97 -0.82 -0.64
C SER A 111 6.10 -1.57 -1.35
N GLY A 112 6.16 -2.88 -1.11
CA GLY A 112 7.31 -3.74 -1.48
C GLY A 112 7.10 -4.68 -2.67
N CYS A 113 5.91 -4.70 -3.25
CA CYS A 113 5.58 -5.53 -4.41
C CYS A 113 4.83 -4.70 -5.45
N ASP A 114 5.19 -4.86 -6.72
CA ASP A 114 4.31 -4.49 -7.83
C ASP A 114 3.07 -5.40 -7.81
N ASP A 115 1.94 -4.87 -8.28
CA ASP A 115 0.63 -5.55 -8.28
C ASP A 115 0.59 -6.81 -9.18
N ASP A 116 1.66 -7.06 -9.95
CA ASP A 116 1.86 -8.25 -10.79
C ASP A 116 2.91 -9.24 -10.26
N GLN A 117 3.53 -8.97 -9.11
CA GLN A 117 4.54 -9.85 -8.55
C GLN A 117 3.96 -10.68 -7.41
N THR A 118 3.78 -11.98 -7.67
CA THR A 118 3.64 -12.97 -6.61
C THR A 118 4.89 -12.87 -5.73
N SER A 119 4.64 -12.48 -4.49
CA SER A 119 5.59 -12.35 -3.40
C SER A 119 6.34 -13.67 -3.20
N ALA A 120 7.42 -13.85 -3.96
CA ALA A 120 8.32 -14.95 -3.74
C ALA A 120 9.00 -14.68 -2.39
N ASP A 121 8.71 -15.51 -1.39
CA ASP A 121 9.48 -15.60 -0.16
C ASP A 121 10.96 -15.47 -0.52
N THR A 122 11.55 -14.35 -0.13
CA THR A 122 12.87 -13.94 -0.59
C THR A 122 13.91 -14.75 0.17
N SER A 123 14.07 -16.01 -0.24
CA SER A 123 15.10 -16.95 0.22
C SER A 123 16.53 -16.43 -0.03
N ALA A 124 16.69 -15.27 -0.68
CA ALA A 124 17.94 -14.62 -0.99
C ALA A 124 18.45 -13.63 0.09
N LEU A 125 17.64 -13.17 1.06
CA LEU A 125 18.08 -12.12 2.00
C LEU A 125 18.30 -12.55 3.45
N SER A 126 17.67 -13.62 3.94
CA SER A 126 18.09 -14.22 5.21
C SER A 126 17.66 -15.69 5.29
N LYS A 127 18.60 -16.59 5.60
CA LYS A 127 18.32 -18.02 5.86
C LYS A 127 17.58 -18.25 7.20
N ILE A 128 17.05 -17.21 7.86
CA ILE A 128 16.59 -17.31 9.26
C ILE A 128 15.23 -16.64 9.52
N THR A 129 14.77 -15.65 8.74
CA THR A 129 13.41 -15.08 8.92
C THR A 129 12.86 -14.49 7.61
N SER A 130 11.58 -14.78 7.32
CA SER A 130 10.75 -14.18 6.27
C SER A 130 10.33 -12.76 6.68
N THR A 131 11.30 -11.89 6.95
CA THR A 131 11.01 -10.46 7.17
C THR A 131 10.67 -9.86 5.81
N GLY A 132 9.51 -9.21 5.71
CA GLY A 132 9.07 -8.59 4.46
C GLY A 132 10.12 -7.62 3.90
N ALA A 133 10.36 -7.71 2.58
CA ALA A 133 11.48 -7.05 1.92
C ALA A 133 11.41 -5.52 2.09
N MET A 134 10.20 -4.95 2.11
CA MET A 134 10.00 -3.52 2.26
C MET A 134 10.35 -3.05 3.67
N THR A 135 9.83 -3.73 4.69
CA THR A 135 10.08 -3.41 6.10
C THR A 135 11.58 -3.45 6.39
N PHE A 136 12.26 -4.49 5.92
CA PHE A 136 13.71 -4.63 6.08
C PHE A 136 14.50 -3.51 5.40
N CYS A 137 14.17 -3.18 4.15
CA CYS A 137 14.85 -2.11 3.42
C CYS A 137 14.61 -0.73 4.04
N PHE A 138 13.38 -0.48 4.50
CA PHE A 138 13.00 0.78 5.14
C PHE A 138 13.77 1.00 6.44
N ILE A 139 13.84 -0.01 7.31
CA ILE A 139 14.60 0.07 8.56
C ILE A 139 16.09 0.33 8.26
N GLN A 140 16.69 -0.43 7.34
CA GLN A 140 18.08 -0.21 6.98
C GLN A 140 18.37 1.19 6.40
N ALA A 141 17.45 1.74 5.60
CA ALA A 141 17.62 3.08 5.04
C ALA A 141 17.62 4.15 6.14
N ILE A 142 16.75 4.01 7.15
CA ILE A 142 16.69 4.94 8.28
C ILE A 142 17.93 4.81 9.18
N GLU A 143 18.31 3.59 9.55
CA GLU A 143 19.45 3.35 10.45
C GLU A 143 20.77 3.83 9.84
N ARG A 144 20.97 3.66 8.52
CA ARG A 144 22.17 4.10 7.82
C ARG A 144 22.27 5.62 7.63
N GLN A 145 21.17 6.37 7.77
CA GLN A 145 21.19 7.83 7.75
C GLN A 145 21.52 8.47 9.11
N GLN A 146 21.57 7.67 10.18
CA GLN A 146 21.96 8.13 11.53
C GLN A 146 23.45 7.92 11.85
N ALA A 147 24.27 7.53 10.86
CA ALA A 147 25.72 7.33 11.00
C ALA A 147 26.53 8.43 10.30
#